data_AF-A0A7D5MKN6-F1
#
_entry.id   AF-A0A7D5MKN6-F1
#
_cell.length_a   1.000
_cell.length_b   1.000
_cell.length_c   1.000
_cell.angle_alpha   90.00
_cell.angle_beta   90.00
_cell.angle_gamma   90.00
#
_symmetry.space_group_name_H-M   'P 1'
#
loop_
_entity.id
_entity.type
_entity.pdbx_description
1 polymer ?
#
loop_
_entity_poly.entity_id
_entity_poly.type
_entity_poly.pdbx_seq_one_letter_code
_entity_poly.pdbx_strand_id
1 'polypeptide(L)' 'MIGINSAIATSTGGYDGYSFAIPVSLVKKIMDDLLEFGTVQRGLLGVQINNVTPILRKIVN' A
#
# COMPACT_ATOMS: atom_id res chain seq x y z
N MET A 1 8.47 -12.45 -11.40
CA MET A 1 8.10 -12.14 -10.01
C MET A 1 7.10 -11.01 -10.01
N ILE A 2 5.96 -11.15 -9.32
CA ILE A 2 4.84 -10.18 -9.36
C ILE A 2 4.77 -9.36 -8.05
N GLY A 3 5.21 -9.93 -6.92
CA GLY A 3 5.29 -9.24 -5.63
C GLY A 3 6.04 -10.06 -4.59
N ILE A 4 6.20 -9.50 -3.38
CA ILE A 4 6.81 -10.13 -2.20
C ILE A 4 5.74 -10.25 -1.12
N ASN A 5 5.54 -11.46 -0.58
CA ASN A 5 4.59 -11.67 0.52
C ASN A 5 5.04 -10.91 1.76
N SER A 6 4.17 -10.04 2.29
CA SER A 6 4.49 -9.17 3.43
C SER A 6 3.59 -9.41 4.64
N ALA A 7 2.39 -9.95 4.45
CA ALA A 7 1.50 -10.28 5.56
C ALA A 7 0.59 -11.45 5.20
N ILE A 8 0.22 -12.24 6.21
CA ILE A 8 -0.84 -13.24 6.14
C ILE A 8 -1.96 -12.74 7.04
N ALA A 9 -3.19 -12.68 6.52
CA ALA A 9 -4.34 -12.44 7.38
C ALA A 9 -4.62 -13.73 8.15
N THR A 10 -4.41 -13.70 9.47
CA THR A 10 -4.68 -14.83 10.35
C THR A 10 -5.20 -14.36 11.69
N SER A 11 -6.20 -15.07 12.23
CA SER A 11 -6.69 -14.84 13.60
C SER A 11 -6.04 -15.77 14.62
N THR A 12 -5.43 -16.87 14.18
CA THR A 12 -4.93 -17.96 15.04
C THR A 12 -3.43 -18.22 14.89
N GLY A 13 -2.77 -17.55 13.94
CA GLY A 13 -1.35 -17.76 13.60
C GLY A 13 -1.13 -18.77 12.46
N GLY A 14 -2.19 -19.46 11.99
CA GLY A 14 -2.16 -20.35 10.83
C GLY A 14 -2.52 -19.64 9.51
N TYR A 15 -2.14 -20.23 8.37
CA TYR A 15 -2.53 -19.71 7.06
C TYR A 15 -4.01 -19.99 6.77
N ASP A 16 -4.84 -18.94 6.82
CA ASP A 16 -6.29 -19.02 6.60
C ASP A 16 -6.70 -18.86 5.12
N GLY A 17 -5.74 -18.88 4.18
CA GLY A 17 -6.01 -18.76 2.75
C GLY A 17 -5.88 -17.34 2.16
N TYR A 18 -5.60 -16.33 2.99
CA TYR A 18 -5.46 -14.94 2.56
C TYR A 18 -4.08 -14.38 2.88
N SER A 19 -3.35 -14.00 1.82
CA SER A 19 -2.02 -13.36 1.90
C SER A 19 -2.01 -12.03 1.17
N PHE A 20 -1.26 -11.08 1.71
CA PHE A 20 -1.04 -9.77 1.12
C PHE A 20 0.41 -9.64 0.64
N ALA A 21 0.56 -9.24 -0.62
CA ALA A 21 1.86 -9.04 -1.24
C ALA A 21 2.09 -7.57 -1.57
N ILE A 22 3.32 -7.11 -1.34
CA ILE A 22 3.79 -5.81 -1.84
C ILE A 22 4.18 -6.00 -3.31
N PRO A 23 3.62 -5.20 -4.24
CA PRO A 23 3.96 -5.30 -5.66
C PRO A 23 5.44 -5.04 -5.94
N VAL A 24 6.03 -5.78 -6.88
CA VAL A 24 7.47 -5.67 -7.18
C VAL A 24 7.87 -4.29 -7.69
N SER A 25 6.98 -3.57 -8.38
CA SER A 25 7.24 -2.21 -8.86
C SER A 25 7.48 -1.23 -7.71
N LEU A 26 6.71 -1.35 -6.62
CA LEU A 26 6.90 -0.52 -5.43
C LEU A 26 8.19 -0.88 -4.69
N VAL A 27 8.49 -2.18 -4.57
CA VAL A 27 9.73 -2.65 -3.93
C VAL A 27 10.95 -2.10 -4.65
N LYS A 28 10.98 -2.17 -5.99
CA LYS A 28 12.10 -1.66 -6.80
C LYS A 28 12.34 -0.18 -6.54
N LYS A 29 11.30 0.66 -6.63
CA LYS A 29 11.41 2.09 -6.35
C LYS A 29 12.00 2.35 -4.96
N ILE A 30 11.47 1.68 -3.93
CA ILE A 30 11.92 1.87 -2.55
C ILE A 30 13.38 1.42 -2.40
N MET A 31 13.76 0.30 -3.01
CA MET A 31 15.13 -0.20 -2.96
C MET A 31 16.10 0.78 -3.62
N ASP A 32 15.76 1.30 -4.80
CA ASP A 32 16.56 2.29 -5.52
C ASP A 32 16.71 3.57 -4.67
N ASP A 33 15.62 4.09 -4.10
CA ASP A 33 15.63 5.27 -3.21
C ASP A 33 16.53 5.04 -1.97
N LEU A 34 16.49 3.84 -1.37
CA LEU A 34 17.32 3.50 -0.21
C LEU A 34 18.79 3.37 -0.56
N LEU A 35 19.12 2.81 -1.73
CA LEU A 35 20.50 2.67 -2.19
C LEU A 35 21.14 4.03 -2.54
N GLU A 36 20.37 4.93 -3.16
CA GLU A 36 20.88 6.22 -3.62
C GLU A 36 20.88 7.29 -2.53
N PHE A 37 19.84 7.34 -1.68
CA PHE A 37 19.64 8.44 -0.73
C PHE A 37 19.62 8.00 0.75
N GLY A 38 19.70 6.70 1.03
CA GLY A 38 19.60 6.14 2.39
C GLY A 38 18.21 6.28 3.03
N THR A 39 17.25 6.89 2.34
CA THR A 39 15.89 7.16 2.85
C THR A 39 14.86 7.10 1.71
N VAL A 40 13.62 6.76 2.03
CA VAL A 40 12.55 6.69 1.03
C VAL A 40 11.95 8.07 0.80
N GLN A 41 12.05 8.57 -0.42
CA GLN A 41 11.47 9.86 -0.79
C GLN A 41 9.97 9.72 -1.10
N ARG A 42 9.13 10.35 -0.28
CA ARG A 42 7.66 10.40 -0.45
C ARG A 42 7.22 11.82 -0.77
N GLY A 43 6.74 12.04 -1.99
CA GLY A 43 6.10 13.29 -2.37
C GLY A 43 4.70 13.42 -1.75
N LEU A 44 4.40 14.58 -1.17
CA LEU A 44 3.07 14.91 -0.66
C LEU A 44 2.47 16.01 -1.54
N LEU A 45 1.21 15.84 -1.96
CA LEU A 45 0.49 16.83 -2.77
C LEU A 45 -0.13 17.97 -1.93
N GLY A 46 -0.10 17.87 -0.60
CA GLY A 46 -0.60 18.90 0.31
C GLY A 46 -2.14 19.01 0.40
N VAL A 47 -2.87 18.06 -0.17
CA VAL A 47 -4.34 18.02 -0.14
C VAL A 47 -4.86 16.90 0.76
N GLN A 48 -5.98 17.12 1.42
CA GLN A 48 -6.68 16.07 2.17
C GLN A 48 -7.68 15.38 1.26
N ILE A 49 -7.46 14.09 1.01
CA ILE A 49 -8.33 13.27 0.15
C ILE A 49 -9.21 12.42 1.06
N ASN A 50 -10.53 12.53 0.90
CA ASN A 50 -11.50 11.69 1.58
C ASN A 50 -12.04 10.64 0.62
N ASN A 51 -12.27 9.42 1.12
CA ASN A 51 -12.88 8.36 0.34
C ASN A 51 -14.32 8.72 -0.04
N VAL A 52 -14.67 8.58 -1.31
CA VAL A 52 -16.05 8.77 -1.79
C VAL A 52 -16.87 7.55 -1.39
N THR A 53 -17.54 7.64 -0.24
CA THR A 53 -18.51 6.63 0.18
C THR A 53 -19.86 6.84 -0.53
N PRO A 54 -20.70 5.80 -0.66
CA PRO A 54 -22.01 5.92 -1.29
C PRO A 54 -22.90 7.01 -0.67
N ILE A 55 -22.76 7.23 0.65
CA ILE A 55 -23.47 8.28 1.40
C ILE A 55 -22.99 9.67 0.97
N LEU A 56 -21.66 9.89 0.92
CA LEU A 56 -21.09 11.17 0.50
C LEU A 56 -21.45 11.51 -0.95
N ARG A 57 -21.48 10.50 -1.85
CA ARG A 57 -21.90 10.69 -3.25
C ARG A 57 -23.32 11.23 -3.38
N LYS A 58 -24.24 10.82 -2.50
CA LYS A 58 -25.66 11.24 -2.54
C LYS A 58 -25.89 12.65 -1.97
N ILE A 59 -24.96 13.17 -1.17
CA ILE A 59 -25.05 14.50 -0.55
C ILE A 59 -24.47 15.58 -1.46
N VAL A 60 -23.47 15.22 -2.27
CA VAL A 60 -22.76 16.15 -3.17
C VAL A 60 -23.48 16.34 -4.52
N ASN A 61 -24.42 15.47 -4.87
CA ASN A 61 -25.30 15.57 -6.05
C ASN A 61 -26.74 15.90 -5.63
#